data_AF-A0A1Q9TR36-F1
#
_entry.id   AF-A0A1Q9TR36-F1
#
_cell.length_a   1.000
_cell.length_b   1.000
_cell.length_c   1.000
_cell.angle_alpha   90.00
_cell.angle_beta   90.00
_cell.angle_gamma   90.00
#
_symmetry.space_group_name_H-M   'P 1'
#
loop_
_entity.id
_entity.type
_entity.pdbx_description
1 polymer ?
#
loop_
_entity_poly.entity_id
_entity_poly.type
_entity_poly.pdbx_seq_one_letter_code
_entity_poly.pdbx_strand_id
1 'polypeptide(L)'
;MGERGPVPKRSHQRRRRNKPDNDGGGEVTTAPAASTEPPPAPSADESWHPIARQWYESLAESGQRHWYEASDWATAYLIAESISRDLSPQVVGVTDDGEVVRDTIPLKGASLAAYLKAMSALLVTEGDRRRARAELTRTTAVDEDEEAAVVAINGWKDRLSG
;
A
#
# COMPACT_ATOMS: atom_id res chain seq x y z
N MET A 1 -11.74 17.56 -7.86
CA MET A 1 -12.31 17.76 -6.51
C MET A 1 -11.20 17.40 -5.52
N GLY A 2 -10.70 18.37 -4.77
CA GLY A 2 -9.39 18.27 -4.11
C GLY A 2 -9.37 17.34 -2.90
N GLU A 3 -8.30 16.56 -2.78
CA GLU A 3 -7.82 15.94 -1.55
C GLU A 3 -7.45 17.05 -0.55
N ARG A 4 -8.43 17.64 0.12
CA ARG A 4 -8.24 18.87 0.88
C ARG A 4 -7.75 18.58 2.30
N GLY A 5 -6.45 18.67 2.48
CA GLY A 5 -5.81 18.87 3.79
C GLY A 5 -4.32 18.49 3.80
N PRO A 6 -3.46 19.21 4.54
CA PRO A 6 -2.11 18.73 4.84
C PRO A 6 -2.15 17.31 5.41
N VAL A 7 -1.17 16.46 5.05
CA VAL A 7 -1.10 15.08 5.55
C VAL A 7 -1.19 15.06 7.08
N PRO A 8 -2.19 14.38 7.69
CA PRO A 8 -2.39 14.38 9.14
C PRO A 8 -1.17 13.87 9.90
N LYS A 9 -0.81 14.45 11.05
CA LYS A 9 0.31 13.98 11.93
C LYS A 9 0.09 12.53 12.40
N ARG A 10 1.16 11.73 12.53
CA ARG A 10 1.06 10.37 13.12
C ARG A 10 0.47 10.45 14.52
N SER A 11 -0.25 9.42 14.94
CA SER A 11 -0.88 9.32 16.26
C SER A 11 0.04 9.74 17.42
N HIS A 12 1.28 9.24 17.46
CA HIS A 12 2.29 9.58 18.47
C HIS A 12 2.88 11.00 18.36
N GLN A 13 2.72 11.68 17.22
CA GLN A 13 3.15 13.07 17.00
C GLN A 13 2.04 14.07 17.34
N ARG A 14 0.83 13.59 17.67
CA ARG A 14 -0.29 14.43 18.07
C ARG A 14 -0.19 14.72 19.58
N ARG A 15 0.10 15.98 19.95
CA ARG A 15 -0.14 16.47 21.32
C ARG A 15 -1.65 16.62 21.51
N ARG A 16 -2.30 15.71 22.22
CA ARG A 16 -3.77 15.72 22.43
C ARG A 16 -4.20 16.79 23.46
N ARG A 17 -5.28 17.53 23.13
CA ARG A 17 -6.19 18.12 24.13
C ARG A 17 -7.60 17.52 24.06
N ASN A 18 -8.05 16.98 22.92
CA ASN A 18 -9.36 16.32 22.82
C ASN A 18 -9.25 14.86 22.37
N LYS A 19 -10.06 14.01 23.02
CA LYS A 19 -10.44 12.66 22.59
C LYS A 19 -11.40 12.83 21.39
N PRO A 20 -11.20 12.16 20.24
CA PRO A 20 -12.18 12.24 19.16
C PRO A 20 -13.34 11.33 19.54
N ASP A 21 -14.37 11.92 20.16
CA ASP A 21 -15.70 11.36 20.12
C ASP A 21 -16.21 11.53 18.69
N ASN A 22 -16.41 10.43 17.97
CA ASN A 22 -17.28 10.30 16.77
C ASN A 22 -17.40 11.52 15.82
N ASP A 23 -16.28 12.16 15.44
CA ASP A 23 -16.32 13.27 14.49
C ASP A 23 -16.53 12.78 13.04
N GLY A 24 -17.79 12.64 12.66
CA GLY A 24 -18.30 12.85 11.29
C GLY A 24 -18.33 11.65 10.34
N GLY A 25 -17.95 10.45 10.77
CA GLY A 25 -18.13 9.23 9.97
C GLY A 25 -19.54 8.70 10.18
N GLY A 26 -20.38 8.71 9.14
CA GLY A 26 -21.65 7.98 9.18
C GLY A 26 -21.45 6.51 9.56
N GLU A 27 -22.52 5.84 9.97
CA GLU A 27 -22.51 4.41 10.30
C GLU A 27 -21.85 3.64 9.15
N VAL A 28 -20.73 2.97 9.45
CA VAL A 28 -19.98 2.20 8.44
C VAL A 28 -20.86 1.01 8.08
N THR A 29 -21.40 1.04 6.86
CA THR A 29 -22.07 -0.13 6.29
C THR A 29 -21.00 -1.17 5.99
N THR A 30 -21.04 -2.30 6.67
CA THR A 30 -20.12 -3.42 6.46
C THR A 30 -20.74 -4.45 5.52
N ALA A 31 -19.90 -5.08 4.71
CA ALA A 31 -20.24 -6.26 3.92
C ALA A 31 -19.25 -7.37 4.27
N PRO A 32 -19.65 -8.65 4.18
CA PRO A 32 -18.72 -9.75 4.41
C PRO A 32 -17.62 -9.74 3.35
N ALA A 33 -16.37 -9.92 3.80
CA ALA A 33 -15.27 -10.25 2.91
C ALA A 33 -15.47 -11.64 2.30
N ALA A 34 -14.85 -11.90 1.14
CA ALA A 34 -14.94 -13.20 0.49
C ALA A 34 -14.24 -14.32 1.30
N SER A 35 -13.26 -13.95 2.13
CA SER A 35 -12.48 -14.84 3.00
C SER A 35 -12.11 -14.12 4.30
N THR A 36 -11.78 -14.89 5.34
CA THR A 36 -11.21 -14.36 6.60
C THR A 36 -9.74 -13.99 6.46
N GLU A 37 -9.06 -14.54 5.46
CA GLU A 37 -7.66 -14.23 5.14
C GLU A 37 -7.57 -13.39 3.87
N PRO A 38 -6.65 -12.40 3.81
CA PRO A 38 -6.40 -11.66 2.58
C PRO A 38 -6.01 -12.62 1.45
N PRO A 39 -6.56 -12.43 0.23
CA PRO A 39 -6.21 -13.26 -0.91
C PRO A 39 -4.70 -13.23 -1.20
N PRO A 40 -4.13 -14.34 -1.71
CA PRO A 40 -2.74 -14.34 -2.13
C PRO A 40 -2.54 -13.31 -3.25
N ALA A 41 -1.43 -12.57 -3.18
CA ALA A 41 -1.04 -11.68 -4.25
C ALA A 41 -0.76 -12.50 -5.52
N PRO A 42 -1.35 -12.14 -6.67
CA PRO A 42 -0.96 -12.75 -7.95
C PRO A 42 0.53 -12.52 -8.24
N SER A 43 1.15 -13.43 -9.00
CA SER A 43 2.51 -13.21 -9.49
C SER A 43 2.55 -12.04 -10.47
N ALA A 44 3.59 -11.21 -10.39
CA ALA A 44 3.85 -10.20 -11.41
C ALA A 44 4.15 -10.87 -12.76
N ASP A 45 3.82 -10.19 -13.86
CA ASP A 45 4.22 -10.66 -15.19
C ASP A 45 5.74 -10.46 -15.37
N GLU A 46 6.44 -11.53 -15.73
CA GLU A 46 7.89 -11.51 -15.92
C GLU A 46 8.33 -10.62 -17.10
N SER A 47 7.43 -10.38 -18.07
CA SER A 47 7.68 -9.52 -19.23
C SER A 47 7.54 -8.04 -18.93
N TRP A 48 7.05 -7.66 -17.74
CA TRP A 48 6.89 -6.25 -17.39
C TRP A 48 8.22 -5.53 -17.25
N HIS A 49 8.19 -4.23 -17.52
CA HIS A 49 9.28 -3.32 -17.24
C HIS A 49 9.71 -3.47 -15.77
N PRO A 50 11.02 -3.55 -15.44
CA PRO A 50 11.50 -3.85 -14.09
C PRO A 50 10.91 -2.95 -12.99
N ILE A 51 10.73 -1.66 -13.28
CA ILE A 51 10.11 -0.70 -12.33
C ILE A 51 8.63 -1.04 -12.05
N ALA A 52 7.87 -1.41 -13.08
CA ALA A 52 6.45 -1.74 -12.92
C ALA A 52 6.27 -3.03 -12.11
N ARG A 53 7.10 -4.04 -12.40
CA ARG A 53 7.15 -5.29 -11.66
C ARG A 53 7.55 -5.08 -10.21
N GLN A 54 8.63 -4.35 -9.95
CA GLN A 54 9.06 -4.02 -8.58
C GLN A 54 7.97 -3.29 -7.80
N TRP A 55 7.29 -2.32 -8.44
CA TRP A 55 6.19 -1.61 -7.81
C TRP A 55 5.05 -2.56 -7.42
N TYR A 56 4.62 -3.43 -8.33
CA TYR A 56 3.55 -4.40 -8.07
C TYR A 56 3.91 -5.38 -6.95
N GLU A 57 5.12 -5.97 -7.00
CA GLU A 57 5.64 -6.88 -5.97
C GLU A 57 5.69 -6.21 -4.59
N SER A 58 6.07 -4.93 -4.53
CA SER A 58 6.13 -4.18 -3.26
C SER A 58 4.78 -4.06 -2.54
N LEU A 59 3.67 -4.16 -3.28
CA LEU A 59 2.33 -4.15 -2.69
C LEU A 59 2.10 -5.40 -1.82
N ALA A 60 2.65 -6.55 -2.23
CA ALA A 60 2.54 -7.82 -1.52
C ALA A 60 3.41 -7.88 -0.26
N GLU A 61 4.48 -7.09 -0.22
CA GLU A 61 5.38 -7.02 0.94
C GLU A 61 4.91 -6.01 1.98
N SER A 62 4.12 -5.01 1.58
CA SER A 62 3.75 -3.90 2.45
C SER A 62 2.48 -4.19 3.24
N GLY A 63 2.43 -3.71 4.49
CA GLY A 63 1.37 -4.05 5.45
C GLY A 63 -0.05 -3.66 5.02
N GLN A 64 -0.23 -2.72 4.09
CA GLN A 64 -1.57 -2.38 3.58
C GLN A 64 -2.25 -3.51 2.80
N ARG A 65 -1.50 -4.52 2.34
CA ARG A 65 -2.10 -5.70 1.68
C ARG A 65 -3.15 -6.40 2.51
N HIS A 66 -3.11 -6.22 3.84
CA HIS A 66 -4.09 -6.79 4.75
C HIS A 66 -5.51 -6.33 4.45
N TRP A 67 -5.67 -5.18 3.77
CA TRP A 67 -6.97 -4.64 3.35
C TRP A 67 -7.32 -4.93 1.89
N TYR A 68 -6.45 -5.61 1.13
CA TYR A 68 -6.69 -5.82 -0.30
C TYR A 68 -7.58 -7.03 -0.53
N GLU A 69 -8.57 -6.85 -1.40
CA GLU A 69 -9.38 -7.91 -1.96
C GLU A 69 -8.90 -8.27 -3.37
N ALA A 70 -9.49 -9.32 -3.95
CA ALA A 70 -9.13 -9.76 -5.31
C ALA A 70 -9.31 -8.64 -6.35
N SER A 71 -10.28 -7.74 -6.15
CA SER A 71 -10.50 -6.56 -7.00
C SER A 71 -9.38 -5.53 -6.90
N ASP A 72 -8.77 -5.37 -5.73
CA ASP A 72 -7.63 -4.48 -5.54
C ASP A 72 -6.40 -5.02 -6.26
N TRP A 73 -6.16 -6.34 -6.16
CA TRP A 73 -5.10 -7.01 -6.92
C TRP A 73 -5.30 -6.93 -8.43
N ALA A 74 -6.53 -7.11 -8.92
CA ALA A 74 -6.84 -6.95 -10.33
C ALA A 74 -6.61 -5.51 -10.80
N THR A 75 -6.98 -4.53 -9.98
CA THR A 75 -6.71 -3.11 -10.24
C THR A 75 -5.21 -2.84 -10.27
N ALA A 76 -4.46 -3.31 -9.28
CA ALA A 76 -3.02 -3.17 -9.24
C ALA A 76 -2.33 -3.82 -10.46
N TYR A 77 -2.81 -4.98 -10.91
CA TYR A 77 -2.26 -5.69 -12.07
C TYR A 77 -2.45 -4.87 -13.35
N LEU A 78 -3.67 -4.35 -13.58
CA LEU A 78 -3.97 -3.48 -14.72
C LEU A 78 -3.08 -2.22 -14.72
N ILE A 79 -2.85 -1.63 -13.56
CA ILE A 79 -2.01 -0.44 -13.43
C ILE A 79 -0.54 -0.77 -13.68
N ALA A 80 -0.03 -1.91 -13.17
CA ALA A 80 1.34 -2.35 -13.42
C ALA A 80 1.58 -2.63 -14.90
N GLU A 81 0.63 -3.27 -15.56
CA GLU A 81 0.62 -3.52 -17.00
C GLU A 81 0.72 -2.20 -17.79
N SER A 82 -0.12 -1.22 -17.43
CA SER A 82 -0.12 0.09 -18.07
C SER A 82 1.20 0.85 -17.85
N ILE A 83 1.71 0.89 -16.61
CA ILE A 83 3.02 1.48 -16.29
C ILE A 83 4.11 0.80 -17.10
N SER A 84 4.09 -0.53 -17.20
CA SER A 84 5.06 -1.31 -17.98
C SER A 84 5.08 -0.89 -19.44
N ARG A 85 3.90 -0.78 -20.08
CA ARG A 85 3.79 -0.33 -21.48
C ARG A 85 4.34 1.08 -21.67
N ASP A 86 4.01 1.99 -20.76
CA ASP A 86 4.41 3.39 -20.88
C ASP A 86 5.92 3.59 -20.62
N LEU A 87 6.54 2.74 -19.83
CA LEU A 87 8.00 2.75 -19.57
C LEU A 87 8.81 1.97 -20.61
N SER A 88 8.19 1.05 -21.35
CA SER A 88 8.86 0.25 -22.38
C SER A 88 9.13 1.06 -23.65
N PRO A 89 10.06 0.64 -24.53
CA PRO A 89 10.27 1.27 -25.82
C PRO A 89 8.99 1.34 -26.65
N GLN A 90 8.62 2.54 -27.09
CA GLN A 90 7.42 2.82 -27.88
C GLN A 90 7.82 3.10 -29.33
N VAL A 91 6.89 2.87 -30.26
CA VAL A 91 7.11 3.25 -31.66
C VAL A 91 7.15 4.78 -31.75
N VAL A 92 8.26 5.32 -32.23
CA VAL A 92 8.48 6.77 -32.37
C VAL A 92 8.45 7.24 -33.81
N GLY A 93 8.56 6.32 -34.76
CA GLY A 93 8.50 6.64 -36.19
C GLY A 93 8.70 5.43 -37.08
N VAL A 94 8.67 5.69 -38.38
CA VAL A 94 9.00 4.74 -39.44
C VAL A 94 10.02 5.42 -40.35
N THR A 95 11.10 4.72 -40.70
CA THR A 95 12.11 5.25 -41.63
C THR A 95 11.56 5.33 -43.06
N ASP A 96 12.25 6.04 -43.95
CA ASP A 96 11.88 6.09 -45.37
C ASP A 96 11.88 4.69 -46.03
N ASP A 97 12.71 3.78 -45.51
CA ASP A 97 12.79 2.37 -45.94
C ASP A 97 11.70 1.47 -45.32
N GLY A 98 10.82 2.01 -44.47
CA GLY A 98 9.71 1.29 -43.85
C GLY A 98 10.03 0.59 -42.52
N GLU A 99 11.20 0.83 -41.93
CA GLU A 99 11.58 0.21 -40.65
C GLU A 99 10.95 0.92 -39.46
N VAL A 100 10.39 0.15 -38.52
CA VAL A 100 9.77 0.70 -37.30
C VAL A 100 10.85 1.08 -36.29
N VAL A 101 10.96 2.38 -36.00
CA VAL A 101 11.86 2.90 -34.97
C VAL A 101 11.16 2.85 -33.63
N ARG A 102 11.79 2.19 -32.65
CA ARG A 102 11.34 2.16 -31.26
C ARG A 102 12.37 2.82 -30.36
N ASP A 103 11.91 3.65 -29.44
CA ASP A 103 12.75 4.28 -28.45
C ASP A 103 12.00 4.48 -27.13
N THR A 104 12.74 4.68 -26.04
CA THR A 104 12.19 5.01 -24.73
C THR A 104 11.85 6.48 -24.71
N ILE A 105 10.56 6.80 -24.64
CA ILE A 105 10.10 8.18 -24.52
C ILE A 105 9.81 8.54 -23.06
N PRO A 106 9.93 9.82 -22.68
CA PRO A 106 9.56 10.27 -21.34
C PRO A 106 8.11 9.92 -21.00
N LEU A 107 7.87 9.56 -19.75
CA LEU A 107 6.54 9.25 -19.25
C LEU A 107 5.60 10.45 -19.43
N LYS A 108 4.43 10.19 -20.01
CA LYS A 108 3.43 11.22 -20.28
C LYS A 108 2.84 11.73 -18.95
N GLY A 109 2.77 13.05 -18.77
CA GLY A 109 2.30 13.64 -17.50
C GLY A 109 0.88 13.23 -17.12
N ALA A 110 -0.02 13.05 -18.10
CA ALA A 110 -1.38 12.55 -17.86
C ALA A 110 -1.40 11.10 -17.35
N SER A 111 -0.54 10.22 -17.91
CA SER A 111 -0.38 8.85 -17.41
C SER A 111 0.13 8.84 -15.98
N LEU A 112 1.20 9.61 -15.70
CA LEU A 112 1.75 9.71 -14.34
C LEU A 112 0.70 10.17 -13.33
N ALA A 113 -0.08 11.19 -13.66
CA ALA A 113 -1.16 11.66 -12.80
C ALA A 113 -2.24 10.59 -12.55
N ALA A 114 -2.59 9.80 -13.58
CA ALA A 114 -3.53 8.69 -13.44
C ALA A 114 -2.97 7.57 -12.54
N TYR A 115 -1.69 7.23 -12.70
CA TYR A 115 -1.02 6.22 -11.87
C TYR A 115 -0.93 6.65 -10.41
N LEU A 116 -0.54 7.90 -10.13
CA LEU A 116 -0.51 8.43 -8.77
C LEU A 116 -1.90 8.37 -8.11
N LYS A 117 -2.96 8.69 -8.86
CA LYS A 117 -4.34 8.58 -8.36
C LYS A 117 -4.72 7.14 -8.04
N ALA A 118 -4.36 6.17 -8.88
CA ALA A 118 -4.61 4.76 -8.64
C ALA A 118 -3.82 4.24 -7.43
N MET A 119 -2.56 4.65 -7.30
CA MET A 119 -1.72 4.35 -6.14
C MET A 119 -2.29 4.92 -4.83
N SER A 120 -2.88 6.12 -4.87
CA SER A 120 -3.57 6.69 -3.71
C SER A 120 -4.80 5.89 -3.31
N ALA A 121 -5.58 5.38 -4.28
CA ALA A 121 -6.73 4.51 -4.00
C ALA A 121 -6.29 3.19 -3.34
N LEU A 122 -5.12 2.69 -3.71
CA LEU A 122 -4.50 1.49 -3.13
C LEU A 122 -3.70 1.76 -1.85
N LEU A 123 -3.71 2.98 -1.30
CA LEU A 123 -3.01 3.34 -0.06
C LEU A 123 -1.49 3.07 -0.10
N VAL A 124 -0.87 3.24 -1.28
CA VAL A 124 0.54 2.89 -1.53
C VAL A 124 1.49 3.71 -0.66
N THR A 125 1.29 5.03 -0.56
CA THR A 125 2.20 5.89 0.21
C THR A 125 1.75 6.05 1.67
N GLU A 126 2.68 6.37 2.56
CA GLU A 126 2.33 6.72 3.95
C GLU A 126 1.35 7.90 4.01
N GLY A 127 1.49 8.86 3.10
CA GLY A 127 0.59 10.01 3.00
C GLY A 127 -0.86 9.59 2.78
N ASP A 128 -1.09 8.67 1.84
CA ASP A 128 -2.42 8.14 1.51
C ASP A 128 -3.02 7.38 2.71
N ARG A 129 -2.22 6.51 3.36
CA ARG A 129 -2.64 5.80 4.58
C ARG A 129 -3.06 6.76 5.69
N ARG A 130 -2.28 7.81 5.94
CA ARG A 130 -2.59 8.80 6.99
C ARG A 130 -3.84 9.60 6.68
N ARG A 131 -4.12 9.90 5.41
CA ARG A 131 -5.40 10.51 4.99
C ARG A 131 -6.57 9.55 5.22
N ALA A 132 -6.39 8.26 4.99
CA ALA A 132 -7.34 7.20 5.31
C ALA A 132 -7.40 6.84 6.82
N ARG A 133 -6.64 7.53 7.68
CA ARG A 133 -6.51 7.23 9.12
C ARG A 133 -6.00 5.80 9.41
N ALA A 134 -5.29 5.21 8.46
CA ALA A 134 -4.56 3.96 8.61
C ALA A 134 -3.09 4.22 8.97
N GLU A 135 -2.54 3.45 9.90
CA GLU A 135 -1.13 3.54 10.30
C GLU A 135 -0.51 2.14 10.31
N LEU A 136 0.67 2.00 9.68
CA LEU A 136 1.47 0.80 9.81
C LEU A 136 2.38 0.94 11.04
N THR A 137 2.24 -0.01 11.96
CA THR A 137 3.11 -0.18 13.12
C THR A 137 4.20 -1.19 12.77
N ARG A 138 5.43 -0.92 13.19
CA ARG A 138 6.51 -1.91 13.13
C ARG A 138 6.51 -2.61 14.47
N THR A 139 6.20 -3.91 14.48
CA THR A 139 6.46 -4.73 15.64
C THR A 139 7.98 -4.87 15.73
N THR A 140 8.62 -4.28 16.74
CA THR A 140 9.90 -4.81 17.20
C THR A 140 9.61 -6.25 17.59
N ALA A 141 10.22 -7.22 16.92
CA ALA A 141 10.09 -8.62 17.29
C ALA A 141 10.30 -8.70 18.80
N VAL A 142 9.22 -8.95 19.53
CA VAL A 142 9.34 -9.29 20.93
C VAL A 142 9.90 -10.69 20.89
N ASP A 143 11.09 -10.86 21.45
CA ASP A 143 11.65 -12.18 21.61
C ASP A 143 10.64 -12.98 22.44
N GLU A 144 10.06 -14.03 21.86
CA GLU A 144 9.06 -14.86 22.53
C GLU A 144 9.64 -15.42 23.85
N ASP A 145 10.96 -15.61 23.90
CA ASP A 145 11.69 -16.00 25.11
C ASP A 145 11.70 -14.88 26.16
N GLU A 146 11.78 -13.61 25.75
CA GLU A 146 11.72 -12.45 26.65
C GLU A 146 10.30 -12.24 27.19
N GLU A 147 9.26 -12.41 26.36
CA GLU A 147 7.87 -12.34 26.80
C GLU A 147 7.53 -13.47 27.79
N ALA A 148 7.96 -14.71 27.50
CA ALA A 148 7.82 -15.84 28.39
C ALA A 148 8.58 -15.64 29.72
N ALA A 149 9.80 -15.07 29.67
CA ALA A 149 10.58 -14.74 30.86
C ALA A 149 9.89 -13.68 31.73
N VAL A 150 9.31 -12.64 31.12
CA VAL A 150 8.56 -11.60 31.84
C VAL A 150 7.32 -12.16 32.51
N VAL A 151 6.57 -13.03 31.83
CA VAL A 151 5.40 -13.74 32.40
C VAL A 151 5.83 -14.62 33.58
N ALA A 152 6.94 -15.35 33.45
CA ALA A 152 7.48 -16.19 34.53
C ALA A 152 7.93 -15.38 35.76
N ILE A 153 8.58 -14.24 35.55
CA ILE A 153 9.02 -13.33 36.63
C ILE A 153 7.81 -12.73 37.35
N ASN A 154 6.77 -12.31 36.63
CA ASN A 154 5.56 -11.74 37.23
C ASN A 154 4.82 -12.79 38.06
N GLY A 155 4.65 -14.01 37.52
CA GLY A 155 4.07 -15.13 38.27
C GLY A 155 4.91 -15.59 39.48
N TRP A 156 6.21 -15.30 39.52
CA TRP A 156 7.03 -15.50 40.72
C TRP A 156 6.84 -14.38 41.76
N LYS A 157 6.78 -13.11 41.31
CA LYS A 157 6.53 -11.97 42.19
C LYS A 157 5.19 -12.08 42.90
N ASP A 158 4.13 -12.47 42.19
CA ASP A 158 2.79 -12.64 42.76
C ASP A 158 2.73 -13.75 43.82
N ARG A 159 3.61 -14.76 43.73
CA ARG A 159 3.74 -15.81 44.75
C ARG A 159 4.54 -15.41 45.99
N LEU A 160 5.29 -14.31 45.92
CA LEU A 160 6.07 -13.77 47.04
C LEU A 160 5.35 -12.63 47.77
N SER A 161 4.38 -11.99 47.12
CA SER A 161 3.59 -10.90 47.67
C SER A 161 2.26 -11.34 48.31
N GLY A 162 1.94 -12.64 48.27
CA GLY A 162 0.84 -13.27 49.00
C GLY A 162 1.34 -14.17 50.12
#